data_AF-A0A1H1GME0-F1
#
_entry.id   AF-A0A1H1GME0-F1
#
_cell.length_a   1.000
_cell.length_b   1.000
_cell.length_c   1.000
_cell.angle_alpha   90.00
_cell.angle_beta   90.00
_cell.angle_gamma   90.00
#
_symmetry.space_group_name_H-M   'P 1'
#
loop_
_entity.id
_entity.type
_entity.pdbx_description
1 polymer ?
#
loop_
_entity_poly.entity_id
_entity_poly.type
_entity_poly.pdbx_seq_one_letter_code
_entity_poly.pdbx_strand_id
1 'polypeptide(L)' 'MSSRSRDLSGPGVRVPCRDESGPSALWVSRVGERIRIRTPTIYHRTLWTVEQARELRDVLDAALRAGGEAS' A
#
# COMPACT_ATOMS: atom_id res chain seq x y z
N MET A 1 -2.12 18.12 -0.59
CA MET A 1 -2.91 17.23 0.28
C MET A 1 -2.06 16.85 1.49
N SER A 2 -2.51 17.13 2.71
CA SER A 2 -1.75 16.85 3.93
C SER A 2 -1.44 15.36 4.05
N SER A 3 -0.17 15.01 3.93
CA SER A 3 0.32 13.68 4.31
C SER A 3 0.25 13.59 5.83
N ARG A 4 -0.92 13.19 6.36
CA ARG A 4 -1.02 12.82 7.77
C ARG A 4 -0.08 11.63 7.95
N SER A 5 1.03 11.83 8.66
CA SER A 5 1.93 10.75 9.04
C SER A 5 1.10 9.70 9.76
N ARG A 6 0.92 8.53 9.13
CA ARG A 6 0.22 7.41 9.74
C ARG A 6 1.28 6.54 10.39
N ASP A 7 1.07 6.18 11.65
CA ASP A 7 1.98 5.28 12.34
C ASP A 7 1.95 3.90 11.66
N LEU A 8 3.12 3.47 11.18
CA LEU A 8 3.32 2.17 10.53
C LEU A 8 3.82 1.11 11.52
N SER A 9 3.94 1.44 12.81
CA SER A 9 4.32 0.52 13.87
C SER A 9 3.21 -0.51 14.15
N GLY A 10 3.58 -1.61 14.82
CA GLY A 10 2.64 -2.63 15.27
C GLY A 10 1.81 -3.26 14.13
N PRO A 11 0.46 -3.27 14.22
CA PRO A 11 -0.39 -3.85 13.18
C PRO A 11 -0.37 -3.05 11.86
N GLY A 12 0.12 -1.80 11.90
CA GLY A 12 0.21 -0.92 10.75
C GLY A 12 -1.11 -0.27 10.36
N VAL A 13 -1.15 0.25 9.13
CA VAL A 13 -2.26 1.01 8.57
C VAL A 13 -3.10 0.13 7.66
N ARG A 14 -4.41 0.11 7.93
CA ARG A 14 -5.39 -0.49 7.04
C ARG A 14 -5.73 0.46 5.88
N VAL A 15 -5.59 -0.02 4.66
CA VAL A 15 -5.95 0.67 3.42
C VAL A 15 -7.11 -0.08 2.77
N PRO A 16 -8.34 0.47 2.79
CA PRO A 16 -9.49 -0.16 2.12
C PRO A 16 -9.24 -0.31 0.62
N CYS A 17 -9.67 -1.43 0.06
CA CYS A 17 -9.61 -1.70 -1.38
C CYS A 17 -10.73 -2.66 -1.80
N ARG A 18 -10.67 -3.15 -3.04
CA ARG A 18 -11.46 -4.29 -3.52
C ARG A 18 -10.53 -5.31 -4.15
N ASP A 19 -10.86 -6.58 -3.99
CA ASP A 19 -10.29 -7.69 -4.75
C ASP A 19 -11.42 -8.40 -5.52
N GLU A 20 -11.09 -9.51 -6.19
CA GLU A 20 -12.05 -10.30 -6.99
C GLU A 20 -13.23 -10.84 -6.17
N SER A 21 -13.10 -10.91 -4.84
CA SER A 21 -14.13 -11.39 -3.92
C SER A 21 -14.99 -10.25 -3.33
N GLY A 22 -14.64 -8.99 -3.58
CA GLY A 22 -15.41 -7.82 -3.16
C GLY A 22 -14.63 -6.85 -2.26
N PRO A 23 -15.31 -6.15 -1.33
CA PRO A 23 -14.66 -5.20 -0.40
C PRO A 23 -13.59 -5.87 0.44
N SER A 24 -12.40 -5.28 0.44
CA SER A 24 -11.20 -5.86 1.02
C SER A 24 -10.34 -4.77 1.68
N ALA A 25 -9.18 -5.15 2.20
CA ALA A 25 -8.19 -4.18 2.66
C ALA A 25 -6.77 -4.74 2.68
N LEU A 26 -5.82 -3.87 2.38
CA LEU A 26 -4.40 -4.10 2.59
C LEU A 26 -4.01 -3.58 3.98
N TRP A 27 -3.04 -4.24 4.62
CA TRP A 27 -2.38 -3.72 5.81
C TRP A 27 -0.93 -3.41 5.50
N VAL A 28 -0.52 -2.17 5.78
CA VAL A 28 0.84 -1.68 5.54
C VAL A 28 1.52 -1.41 6.87
N SER A 29 2.60 -2.12 7.18
CA SER A 29 3.38 -1.92 8.39
C SER A 29 4.89 -1.88 8.11
N ARG A 30 5.65 -1.32 9.05
CA ARG A 30 7.12 -1.34 9.01
C ARG A 30 7.66 -2.48 9.86
N VAL A 31 8.65 -3.19 9.33
CA VAL A 31 9.35 -4.28 10.03
C VAL A 31 10.85 -4.10 9.83
N GLY A 32 11.51 -3.51 10.82
CA GLY A 32 12.91 -3.08 10.70
C GLY A 32 13.06 -2.04 9.59
N GLU A 33 13.89 -2.34 8.59
CA GLU A 33 14.12 -1.49 7.40
C GLU A 33 13.23 -1.86 6.20
N ARG A 34 12.27 -2.77 6.39
CA ARG A 34 11.37 -3.22 5.33
C ARG A 34 9.95 -2.72 5.55
N ILE A 35 9.22 -2.60 4.44
CA ILE A 35 7.77 -2.37 4.44
C ILE A 35 7.09 -3.70 4.13
N ARG A 36 6.07 -4.04 4.93
CA ARG A 36 5.26 -5.23 4.76
C ARG A 36 3.86 -4.82 4.31
N ILE A 37 3.39 -5.42 3.22
CA ILE A 37 2.00 -5.31 2.78
C ILE A 37 1.35 -6.69 2.94
N ARG A 38 0.26 -6.74 3.71
CA ARG A 38 -0.55 -7.95 3.89
C ARG A 38 -1.87 -7.77 3.16
N THR A 39 -2.13 -8.63 2.19
CA THR A 39 -3.47 -8.93 1.68
C THR A 39 -4.19 -9.84 2.68
N PRO A 40 -5.54 -9.87 2.68
CA PRO A 40 -6.30 -10.81 3.52
C PRO A 40 -6.05 -12.26 3.12
N THR A 41 -5.78 -12.51 1.84
CA THR A 41 -5.36 -13.82 1.35
C THR A 41 -3.91 -14.08 1.76
N ILE A 42 -3.67 -15.16 2.50
CA ILE A 42 -2.37 -15.51 3.09
C ILE A 42 -1.29 -15.72 2.01
N TYR A 43 -1.70 -15.96 0.77
CA TYR A 43 -0.85 -16.24 -0.39
C TYR A 43 0.00 -15.05 -0.88
N HIS A 44 -0.35 -13.81 -0.57
CA HIS A 44 0.32 -12.63 -1.14
C HIS A 44 0.91 -11.67 -0.09
N ARG A 45 1.57 -12.23 0.93
CA ARG A 45 2.41 -11.43 1.84
C ARG A 45 3.66 -10.99 1.10
N THR A 46 3.79 -9.70 0.84
CA THR A 46 4.97 -9.14 0.19
C THR A 46 5.80 -8.31 1.16
N LEU A 47 7.11 -8.45 1.06
CA LEU A 47 8.10 -7.67 1.79
C LEU A 47 8.91 -6.84 0.79
N TRP A 48 9.01 -5.56 1.06
CA TRP A 48 9.64 -4.59 0.17
C TRP A 48 10.77 -3.91 0.92
N THR A 49 11.89 -3.67 0.24
CA THR A 49 12.87 -2.68 0.74
C THR A 49 12.27 -1.28 0.65
N VAL A 50 12.92 -0.30 1.28
CA VAL A 50 12.50 1.11 1.18
C VAL A 50 12.57 1.58 -0.28
N GLU A 51 13.58 1.16 -1.03
CA GLU A 51 13.78 1.52 -2.43
C GLU A 51 12.66 0.97 -3.31
N GLN A 52 12.31 -0.31 -3.16
CA GLN A 52 11.20 -0.91 -3.91
C GLN A 52 9.86 -0.25 -3.57
N ALA A 53 9.67 0.15 -2.30
CA ALA A 53 8.45 0.85 -1.91
C ALA A 53 8.37 2.27 -2.50
N ARG A 54 9.52 2.94 -2.70
CA ARG A 54 9.58 4.22 -3.44
C ARG A 54 9.19 4.03 -4.90
N GLU A 55 9.69 2.98 -5.54
CA GLU A 55 9.31 2.64 -6.91
C GLU A 55 7.81 2.38 -7.04
N LEU A 56 7.23 1.60 -6.12
CA LEU A 56 5.78 1.38 -6.07
C LEU A 56 5.00 2.69 -5.92
N ARG A 57 5.46 3.60 -5.05
CA ARG A 57 4.84 4.93 -4.90
C ARG A 57 4.85 5.68 -6.23
N ASP A 58 5.97 5.69 -6.94
CA ASP A 58 6.10 6.43 -8.18
C ASP A 58 5.20 5.86 -9.29
N VAL A 59 5.05 4.53 -9.35
CA VAL A 59 4.08 3.85 -10.24
C VAL A 59 2.63 4.21 -9.89
N LEU A 60 2.28 4.19 -8.60
CA LEU A 60 0.94 4.58 -8.15
C LEU A 60 0.64 6.06 -8.47
N ASP A 61 1.61 6.95 -8.24
CA ASP A 61 1.48 8.37 -8.57
C ASP A 61 1.29 8.59 -10.07
N ALA A 62 2.02 7.85 -10.92
CA ALA A 62 1.84 7.89 -12.36
C ALA A 62 0.44 7.41 -12.78
N ALA A 63 -0.04 6.31 -12.20
CA ALA A 63 -1.38 5.78 -12.45
C ALA A 63 -2.48 6.75 -12.02
N LEU A 64 -2.32 7.45 -10.89
CA LEU A 64 -3.26 8.47 -10.41
C LEU A 64 -3.35 9.66 -11.36
N ARG A 65 -2.22 10.09 -11.94
CA ARG A 65 -2.21 11.16 -12.95
C ARG A 65 -2.91 10.74 -14.23
N ALA A 66 -2.63 9.53 -14.71
CA ALA A 66 -3.27 8.98 -15.90
C ALA A 66 -4.79 8.77 -15.71
N GLY A 67 -5.22 8.29 -14.54
CA GLY A 67 -6.63 8.10 -14.21
C GLY A 67 -7.40 9.39 -13.93
N GLY A 68 -6.70 10.48 -13.59
CA GLY A 68 -7.28 11.80 -13.34
C GLY A 68 -7.65 12.58 -14.61
N GLU A 69 -7.18 12.15 -15.80
CA GLU A 69 -7.54 12.75 -17.10
C GLU A 69 -8.84 12.18 -17.68
N ALA A 70 -9.44 11.17 -17.04
CA ALA A 70 -10.68 10.52 -17.48
C ALA A 70 -11.92 10.97 -16.67
N SER A 71 -11.97 12.22 -16.21
CA SER A 71 -13.13 12.80 -15.52
C SER A 71 -13.46 14.19 -16.04
#